data_AF-A0A0G1QGK6-F1
#
_entry.id   AF-A0A0G1QGK6-F1
#
_cell.length_a   1.000
_cell.length_b   1.000
_cell.length_c   1.000
_cell.angle_alpha   90.00
_cell.angle_beta   90.00
_cell.angle_gamma   90.00
#
_symmetry.space_group_name_H-M   'P 1'
#
loop_
_entity.id
_entity.type
_entity.pdbx_description
1 polymer ?
#
loop_
_entity_poly.entity_id
_entity_poly.type
_entity_poly.pdbx_seq_one_letter_code
_entity_poly.pdbx_strand_id
1 'polypeptide(L)'
;MARFVLSVIAISLLALGAIYVVGSKSPKDDKANSPNAAVGSYELSSEKIDLGEMTVDDKKTATFTFKNTSTEPMNLSKFETSCNCTMTEVKMNGDTSPMFNMPAHMSATDRAWNRDLAVGDTATINVTYEPALMPVYGPIERYSTFKINSSKEIRLTVSAIVK
;
A
#
# COMPACT_ATOMS: atom_id res chain seq x y z
N MET A 1 22.40 36.39 -65.15
CA MET A 1 21.52 36.75 -64.02
C MET A 1 20.11 36.34 -64.39
N ALA A 2 19.31 35.87 -63.43
CA ALA A 2 17.95 35.32 -63.58
C ALA A 2 17.82 33.82 -63.97
N ARG A 3 18.45 32.91 -63.20
CA ARG A 3 18.00 31.51 -63.02
C ARG A 3 18.30 31.03 -61.59
N PHE A 4 17.97 31.85 -60.59
CA PHE A 4 18.22 31.59 -59.16
C PHE A 4 17.01 31.97 -58.29
N VAL A 5 15.78 31.86 -58.82
CA VAL A 5 14.53 32.28 -58.15
C VAL A 5 13.46 31.16 -58.17
N LEU A 6 13.86 29.90 -58.29
CA LEU A 6 12.91 28.76 -58.25
C LEU A 6 13.26 27.67 -57.22
N SER A 7 14.27 27.90 -56.37
CA SER A 7 14.70 26.92 -55.36
C SER A 7 14.32 27.29 -53.92
N VAL A 8 13.37 28.22 -53.73
CA VAL A 8 12.93 28.71 -52.41
C VAL A 8 11.43 28.44 -52.12
N ILE A 9 10.68 27.83 -53.06
CA ILE A 9 9.23 27.55 -52.90
C ILE A 9 8.93 26.03 -52.92
N ALA A 10 9.88 25.20 -52.53
CA ALA A 10 9.66 23.77 -52.28
C ALA A 10 10.10 23.36 -50.86
N ILE A 11 10.19 24.34 -49.95
CA ILE A 11 10.48 24.16 -48.52
C ILE A 11 9.21 24.44 -47.67
N SER A 12 8.08 24.79 -48.30
CA SER A 12 6.82 25.16 -47.64
C SER A 12 5.72 24.09 -47.71
N LEU A 13 6.08 22.80 -47.77
CA LEU A 13 5.16 21.67 -47.51
C LEU A 13 5.80 20.66 -46.53
N LEU A 14 6.53 21.19 -45.56
CA LEU A 14 6.51 20.67 -44.19
C LEU A 14 5.10 20.92 -43.64
N ALA A 15 4.23 19.93 -43.70
CA ALA A 15 3.18 19.64 -42.71
C ALA A 15 2.16 18.65 -43.32
N LEU A 16 1.69 17.69 -42.52
CA LEU A 16 0.51 16.84 -42.76
C LEU A 16 0.73 15.47 -43.43
N GLY A 17 1.92 14.89 -43.34
CA GLY A 17 2.17 13.48 -43.68
C GLY A 17 2.78 12.70 -42.54
N ALA A 18 2.37 13.02 -41.31
CA ALA A 18 2.83 12.38 -40.09
C ALA A 18 2.66 10.86 -40.22
N ILE A 19 3.81 10.20 -40.30
CA ILE A 19 3.99 8.76 -40.31
C ILE A 19 3.29 8.20 -39.07
N TYR A 20 2.15 7.61 -39.36
CA TYR A 20 1.43 6.67 -38.54
C TYR A 20 2.39 5.51 -38.19
N VAL A 21 2.29 5.00 -36.97
CA VAL A 21 2.94 3.77 -36.44
C VAL A 21 4.36 3.96 -35.89
N VAL A 22 4.49 4.02 -34.56
CA VAL A 22 5.16 2.99 -33.73
C VAL A 22 5.04 3.38 -32.24
N GLY A 23 4.42 2.48 -31.47
CA GLY A 23 4.91 2.15 -30.12
C GLY A 23 4.37 2.94 -28.93
N SER A 24 3.11 2.74 -28.57
CA SER A 24 2.62 2.96 -27.21
C SER A 24 3.30 1.98 -26.22
N LYS A 25 4.27 2.50 -25.47
CA LYS A 25 4.72 1.91 -24.20
C LYS A 25 4.72 3.00 -23.13
N SER A 26 3.66 3.06 -22.34
CA SER A 26 3.66 3.75 -21.05
C SER A 26 4.24 2.79 -20.02
N PRO A 27 5.41 3.06 -19.41
CA PRO A 27 5.82 2.39 -18.19
C PRO A 27 4.89 2.85 -17.06
N LYS A 28 4.43 1.85 -16.31
CA LYS A 28 3.60 1.95 -15.12
C LYS A 28 4.34 2.67 -14.00
N ASP A 29 3.56 3.41 -13.21
CA ASP A 29 3.81 3.80 -11.81
C ASP A 29 5.26 3.72 -11.28
N ASP A 30 5.94 4.86 -11.28
CA ASP A 30 7.08 5.09 -10.39
C ASP A 30 6.57 5.31 -8.95
N LYS A 31 6.11 4.24 -8.29
CA LYS A 31 6.09 4.19 -6.82
C LYS A 31 7.46 3.74 -6.33
N ALA A 32 8.42 4.65 -6.27
CA ALA A 32 9.61 4.47 -5.46
C ALA A 32 10.23 5.83 -5.12
N ASN A 33 9.59 6.56 -4.20
CA ASN A 33 10.33 7.57 -3.45
C ASN A 33 9.89 7.52 -1.98
N SER A 34 10.50 6.62 -1.21
CA SER A 34 10.52 6.75 0.25
C SER A 34 11.98 6.95 0.67
N PRO A 35 12.41 8.19 0.94
CA PRO A 35 13.73 8.46 1.46
C PRO A 35 13.75 8.05 2.94
N ASN A 36 14.25 6.85 3.25
CA ASN A 36 14.77 6.59 4.59
C ASN A 36 15.75 5.41 4.61
N ALA A 37 17.01 5.68 4.28
CA ALA A 37 18.12 4.71 4.36
C ALA A 37 18.56 4.40 5.81
N ALA A 38 17.82 4.87 6.83
CA ALA A 38 18.12 4.61 8.25
C ALA A 38 17.28 3.46 8.86
N VAL A 39 16.33 2.90 8.12
CA VAL A 39 15.53 1.73 8.52
C VAL A 39 15.61 0.75 7.37
N GLY A 40 16.02 -0.50 7.63
CA GLY A 40 16.35 -1.49 6.60
C GLY A 40 15.30 -1.61 5.48
N SER A 41 15.74 -2.09 4.32
CA SER A 41 14.87 -2.35 3.15
C SER A 41 13.80 -3.40 3.44
N TYR A 42 12.59 -3.14 2.94
CA TYR A 42 11.47 -4.09 2.98
C TYR A 42 10.67 -4.03 1.68
N GLU A 43 9.89 -5.08 1.45
CA GLU A 43 8.89 -5.13 0.38
C GLU A 43 7.49 -5.26 0.99
N LEU A 44 6.52 -4.58 0.38
CA LEU A 44 5.12 -4.63 0.80
C LEU A 44 4.26 -4.94 -0.44
N SER A 45 3.36 -5.92 -0.35
CA SER A 45 2.51 -6.32 -1.48
C SER A 45 1.58 -5.21 -1.97
N SER A 46 1.08 -4.38 -1.05
CA SER A 46 0.31 -3.17 -1.35
C SER A 46 0.25 -2.27 -0.11
N GLU A 47 0.06 -0.96 -0.30
CA GLU A 47 -0.27 -0.03 0.79
C GLU A 47 -1.80 0.10 0.99
N LYS A 48 -2.60 -0.28 -0.01
CA LYS A 48 -4.05 -0.17 0.00
C LYS A 48 -4.73 -1.36 -0.68
N ILE A 49 -5.78 -1.88 -0.07
CA ILE A 49 -6.63 -2.93 -0.65
C ILE A 49 -8.09 -2.47 -0.58
N ASP A 50 -8.80 -2.60 -1.70
CA ASP A 50 -10.24 -2.35 -1.78
C ASP A 50 -11.00 -3.66 -1.53
N LEU A 51 -11.89 -3.65 -0.53
CA LEU A 51 -12.78 -4.76 -0.17
C LEU A 51 -14.05 -4.78 -1.06
N GLY A 52 -14.19 -3.77 -1.93
CA GLY A 52 -15.30 -3.62 -2.86
C GLY A 52 -16.59 -3.22 -2.15
N GLU A 53 -17.71 -3.65 -2.71
CA GLU A 53 -19.02 -3.42 -2.12
C GLU A 53 -19.27 -4.36 -0.94
N MET A 54 -19.84 -3.83 0.14
CA MET A 54 -20.13 -4.55 1.37
C MET A 54 -21.53 -4.15 1.88
N THR A 55 -22.21 -5.06 2.56
CA THR A 55 -23.35 -4.70 3.41
C THR A 55 -22.87 -4.34 4.82
N VAL A 56 -23.72 -3.69 5.61
CA VAL A 56 -23.39 -3.37 7.02
C VAL A 56 -23.10 -4.61 7.87
N ASP A 57 -23.69 -5.76 7.52
CA ASP A 57 -23.54 -7.04 8.22
C ASP A 57 -22.32 -7.85 7.73
N ASP A 58 -21.65 -7.41 6.66
CA ASP A 58 -20.50 -8.10 6.11
C ASP A 58 -19.26 -7.95 7.02
N LYS A 59 -18.39 -8.95 6.96
CA LYS A 59 -17.04 -8.89 7.52
C LYS A 59 -16.05 -9.31 6.45
N LYS A 60 -15.13 -8.42 6.06
CA LYS A 60 -14.13 -8.70 5.03
C LYS A 60 -12.72 -8.41 5.51
N THR A 61 -11.77 -9.19 5.00
CA THR A 61 -10.35 -9.13 5.36
C THR A 61 -9.51 -8.82 4.14
N ALA A 62 -8.65 -7.81 4.25
CA ALA A 62 -7.57 -7.55 3.32
C ALA A 62 -6.27 -8.20 3.85
N THR A 63 -5.55 -8.91 2.99
CA THR A 63 -4.29 -9.56 3.35
C THR A 63 -3.12 -8.83 2.71
N PHE A 64 -2.23 -8.31 3.54
CA PHE A 64 -0.98 -7.67 3.15
C PHE A 64 0.19 -8.60 3.44
N THR A 65 1.20 -8.56 2.58
CA THR A 65 2.44 -9.32 2.74
C THR A 65 3.58 -8.34 2.94
N PHE A 66 4.28 -8.45 4.06
CA PHE A 66 5.43 -7.63 4.41
C PHE A 66 6.68 -8.50 4.51
N LYS A 67 7.71 -8.21 3.72
CA LYS A 67 8.94 -9.00 3.67
C LYS A 67 10.13 -8.15 4.09
N ASN A 68 10.96 -8.70 4.98
CA ASN A 68 12.25 -8.10 5.33
C ASN A 68 13.27 -8.39 4.23
N THR A 69 13.68 -7.37 3.49
CA THR A 69 14.71 -7.46 2.44
C THR A 69 15.99 -6.73 2.83
N SER A 70 16.17 -6.45 4.12
CA SER A 70 17.36 -5.81 4.65
C SER A 70 18.44 -6.81 5.03
N THR A 71 19.56 -6.32 5.57
CA THR A 71 20.67 -7.16 6.04
C THR A 71 20.56 -7.53 7.51
N GLU A 72 19.55 -7.03 8.23
CA GLU A 72 19.36 -7.26 9.66
C GLU A 72 17.90 -7.64 9.97
N PRO A 73 17.63 -8.36 11.08
CA PRO A 73 16.26 -8.59 11.54
C PRO A 73 15.51 -7.28 11.79
N MET A 74 14.19 -7.29 11.56
CA MET A 74 13.31 -6.15 11.82
C MET A 74 12.36 -6.45 12.97
N ASN A 75 12.34 -5.60 13.99
CA ASN A 75 11.34 -5.69 15.04
C ASN A 75 10.04 -5.03 14.58
N LEU A 76 8.95 -5.81 14.51
CA LEU A 76 7.61 -5.33 14.22
C LEU A 76 6.84 -5.13 15.53
N SER A 77 6.30 -3.94 15.74
CA SER A 77 5.66 -3.55 17.00
C SER A 77 4.55 -2.52 16.81
N LYS A 78 3.81 -2.19 17.88
CA LYS A 78 2.80 -1.12 17.92
C LYS A 78 1.74 -1.22 16.80
N PHE A 79 1.17 -2.41 16.67
CA PHE A 79 0.04 -2.63 15.77
C PHE A 79 -1.21 -1.97 16.36
N GLU A 80 -1.82 -1.06 15.62
CA GLU A 80 -2.96 -0.25 16.05
C GLU A 80 -3.88 0.02 14.86
N THR A 81 -5.18 0.25 15.11
CA THR A 81 -6.15 0.53 14.03
C THR A 81 -6.83 1.88 14.19
N SER A 82 -7.37 2.39 13.08
CA SER A 82 -8.04 3.70 13.03
C SER A 82 -9.39 3.77 13.75
N CYS A 83 -10.10 2.64 13.86
CA CYS A 83 -11.43 2.56 14.48
C CYS A 83 -11.63 1.21 15.17
N ASN A 84 -12.56 1.15 16.12
CA ASN A 84 -12.93 -0.10 16.80
C ASN A 84 -13.56 -1.13 15.86
N CYS A 85 -14.02 -0.68 14.69
CA CYS A 85 -14.55 -1.46 13.59
C CYS A 85 -13.48 -2.08 12.67
N THR A 86 -12.20 -1.91 12.99
CA THR A 86 -11.08 -2.44 12.20
C THR A 86 -10.14 -3.19 13.12
N MET A 87 -9.78 -4.40 12.74
CA MET A 87 -8.93 -5.29 13.52
C MET A 87 -7.73 -5.74 12.69
N THR A 88 -6.62 -6.04 13.33
CA THR A 88 -5.41 -6.51 12.65
C THR A 88 -4.82 -7.73 13.32
N GLU A 89 -4.47 -8.72 12.53
CA GLU A 89 -3.79 -9.95 12.96
C GLU A 89 -2.52 -10.13 12.12
N VAL A 90 -1.45 -10.57 12.76
CA VAL A 90 -0.15 -10.82 12.11
C VAL A 90 0.20 -12.29 12.26
N LYS A 91 0.61 -12.91 11.15
CA LYS A 91 1.11 -14.28 11.11
C LYS A 91 2.53 -14.29 10.56
N MET A 92 3.45 -14.86 11.32
CA MET A 92 4.85 -15.07 10.90
C MET A 92 5.52 -16.09 11.81
N ASN A 93 6.53 -16.78 11.29
CA ASN A 93 7.30 -17.78 12.03
C ASN A 93 6.44 -18.90 12.66
N GLY A 94 5.29 -19.21 12.08
CA GLY A 94 4.33 -20.18 12.62
C GLY A 94 3.46 -19.66 13.78
N ASP A 95 3.72 -18.45 14.26
CA ASP A 95 2.95 -17.80 15.32
C ASP A 95 1.87 -16.87 14.76
N THR A 96 0.80 -16.70 15.53
CA THR A 96 -0.26 -15.71 15.29
C THR A 96 -0.28 -14.71 16.44
N SER A 97 -0.35 -13.42 16.11
CA SER A 97 -0.44 -12.34 17.10
C SER A 97 -1.80 -12.34 17.81
N PRO A 98 -1.94 -11.55 18.90
CA PRO A 98 -3.26 -11.08 19.33
C PRO A 98 -3.99 -10.34 18.20
N MET A 99 -5.30 -10.17 18.37
CA MET A 99 -6.09 -9.33 17.48
C MET A 99 -5.96 -7.86 17.93
N PHE A 100 -5.24 -7.06 17.15
CA PHE A 100 -5.01 -5.65 17.42
C PHE A 100 -6.19 -4.80 17.01
N ASN A 101 -6.40 -3.69 17.73
CA ASN A 101 -7.49 -2.75 17.52
C ASN A 101 -7.00 -1.32 17.88
N MET A 102 -7.91 -0.36 18.10
CA MET A 102 -7.57 0.96 18.61
C MET A 102 -6.85 0.84 19.97
N PRO A 103 -5.87 1.71 20.26
CA PRO A 103 -5.09 1.65 21.50
C PRO A 103 -5.93 1.59 22.78
N ALA A 104 -7.04 2.32 22.81
CA ALA A 104 -7.97 2.38 23.95
C ALA A 104 -8.78 1.09 24.17
N HIS A 105 -8.87 0.22 23.16
CA HIS A 105 -9.63 -1.03 23.19
C HIS A 105 -8.73 -2.27 23.28
N MET A 106 -7.43 -2.08 23.54
CA MET A 106 -6.46 -3.17 23.69
C MET A 106 -5.94 -3.27 25.12
N SER A 107 -5.62 -4.48 25.57
CA SER A 107 -4.92 -4.68 26.85
C SER A 107 -3.49 -4.13 26.79
N ALA A 108 -2.88 -3.89 27.95
CA ALA A 108 -1.47 -3.49 28.00
C ALA A 108 -0.55 -4.57 27.42
N THR A 109 -0.91 -5.85 27.58
CA THR A 109 -0.16 -6.99 27.04
C THR A 109 -0.19 -7.00 25.51
N ASP A 110 -1.36 -6.79 24.91
CA ASP A 110 -1.49 -6.78 23.44
C ASP A 110 -0.72 -5.60 22.83
N ARG A 111 -0.79 -4.41 23.45
CA ARG A 111 -0.02 -3.23 23.01
C ARG A 111 1.50 -3.42 23.11
N ALA A 112 1.95 -4.26 24.04
CA ALA A 112 3.36 -4.57 24.23
C ALA A 112 3.87 -5.65 23.27
N TRP A 113 2.98 -6.28 22.49
CA TRP A 113 3.37 -7.29 21.53
C TRP A 113 4.36 -6.72 20.51
N ASN A 114 5.45 -7.45 20.33
CA ASN A 114 6.43 -7.22 19.29
C ASN A 114 7.08 -8.55 18.94
N ARG A 115 7.64 -8.63 17.74
CA ARG A 115 8.34 -9.81 17.25
C ARG A 115 9.35 -9.42 16.19
N ASP A 116 10.46 -10.15 16.15
CA ASP A 116 11.47 -9.98 15.13
C ASP A 116 11.12 -10.81 13.88
N LEU A 117 11.19 -10.16 12.73
CA LEU A 117 11.10 -10.77 11.42
C LEU A 117 12.52 -10.93 10.87
N ALA A 118 12.96 -12.17 10.68
CA ALA A 118 14.32 -12.44 10.20
C ALA A 118 14.52 -11.95 8.76
N VAL A 119 15.78 -11.85 8.35
CA VAL A 119 16.14 -11.45 6.99
C VAL A 119 15.60 -12.45 5.98
N GLY A 120 14.90 -11.96 4.97
CA GLY A 120 14.28 -12.78 3.93
C GLY A 120 12.89 -13.31 4.30
N ASP A 121 12.52 -13.29 5.58
CA ASP A 121 11.23 -13.78 6.04
C ASP A 121 10.08 -12.82 5.73
N THR A 122 8.89 -13.39 5.75
CA THR A 122 7.64 -12.72 5.40
C THR A 122 6.63 -12.79 6.53
N ALA A 123 6.00 -11.66 6.82
CA ALA A 123 4.83 -11.56 7.66
C ALA A 123 3.57 -11.39 6.80
N THR A 124 2.51 -12.11 7.16
CA THR A 124 1.16 -11.91 6.64
C THR A 124 0.38 -11.05 7.62
N ILE A 125 -0.11 -9.91 7.17
CA ILE A 125 -0.86 -8.96 7.99
C ILE A 125 -2.29 -8.89 7.46
N ASN A 126 -3.24 -9.39 8.24
CA ASN A 126 -4.66 -9.38 7.91
C ASN A 126 -5.33 -8.18 8.57
N VAL A 127 -5.90 -7.29 7.75
CA VAL A 127 -6.70 -6.14 8.22
C VAL A 127 -8.16 -6.43 7.93
N THR A 128 -8.95 -6.59 8.98
CA THR A 128 -10.38 -6.92 8.90
C THR A 128 -11.21 -5.68 9.15
N TYR A 129 -12.22 -5.44 8.33
CA TYR A 129 -13.24 -4.41 8.54
C TYR A 129 -14.61 -5.07 8.80
N GLU A 130 -15.27 -4.61 9.86
CA GLU A 130 -16.56 -5.12 10.34
C GLU A 130 -17.49 -3.93 10.66
N PRO A 131 -18.33 -3.47 9.71
CA PRO A 131 -19.19 -2.31 9.89
C PRO A 131 -20.24 -2.51 10.97
N ALA A 132 -20.69 -3.75 11.24
CA ALA A 132 -21.67 -4.04 12.28
C ALA A 132 -21.28 -3.52 13.68
N LEU A 133 -19.97 -3.44 13.98
CA LEU A 133 -19.47 -2.90 15.25
C LEU A 133 -19.65 -1.38 15.38
N MET A 134 -19.64 -0.66 14.25
CA MET A 134 -19.89 0.77 14.18
C MET A 134 -20.44 1.09 12.78
N PRO A 135 -21.78 1.02 12.63
CA PRO A 135 -22.41 1.16 11.31
C PRO A 135 -22.06 2.49 10.64
N VAL A 136 -21.47 2.41 9.46
CA VAL A 136 -21.17 3.55 8.58
C VAL A 136 -21.50 3.12 7.16
N TYR A 137 -22.29 3.94 6.47
CA TYR A 137 -22.72 3.71 5.10
C TYR A 137 -21.97 4.61 4.13
N GLY A 138 -21.86 4.20 2.86
CA GLY A 138 -21.16 4.90 1.80
C GLY A 138 -19.69 4.50 1.66
N PRO A 139 -18.88 5.31 0.95
CA PRO A 139 -17.46 5.04 0.79
C PRO A 139 -16.73 5.22 2.12
N ILE A 140 -15.90 4.24 2.47
CA ILE A 140 -15.09 4.27 3.69
C ILE A 140 -13.62 4.03 3.38
N GLU A 141 -12.77 4.58 4.24
CA GLU A 141 -11.38 4.19 4.38
C GLU A 141 -11.07 3.97 5.87
N ARG A 142 -10.37 2.88 6.14
CA ARG A 142 -9.84 2.52 7.47
C ARG A 142 -8.40 2.08 7.31
N TYR A 143 -7.64 2.09 8.39
CA TYR A 143 -6.26 1.69 8.33
C TYR A 143 -5.80 0.96 9.58
N SER A 144 -4.75 0.17 9.39
CA SER A 144 -3.89 -0.37 10.42
C SER A 144 -2.52 0.29 10.31
N THR A 145 -1.88 0.55 11.44
CA THR A 145 -0.49 1.02 11.51
C THR A 145 0.34 0.08 12.34
N PHE A 146 1.64 0.02 12.04
CA PHE A 146 2.64 -0.63 12.88
C PHE A 146 3.99 0.07 12.74
N LYS A 147 4.94 -0.24 13.63
CA LYS A 147 6.30 0.30 13.60
C LYS A 147 7.34 -0.77 13.33
N ILE A 148 8.32 -0.40 12.52
CA ILE A 148 9.57 -1.12 12.30
C ILE A 148 10.64 -0.47 13.19
N ASN A 149 11.33 -1.29 13.98
CA ASN A 149 12.43 -0.87 14.87
C ASN A 149 12.07 0.35 15.72
N SER A 150 10.81 0.42 16.19
CA SER A 150 10.20 1.50 16.98
C SER A 150 10.14 2.90 16.34
N SER A 151 10.75 3.13 15.18
CA SER A 151 10.95 4.48 14.61
C SER A 151 10.14 4.73 13.34
N LYS A 152 10.08 3.76 12.41
CA LYS A 152 9.37 3.92 11.13
C LYS A 152 7.97 3.34 11.22
N GLU A 153 6.98 4.18 11.04
CA GLU A 153 5.58 3.77 10.96
C GLU A 153 5.20 3.37 9.53
N ILE A 154 4.48 2.27 9.42
CA ILE A 154 3.88 1.76 8.19
C ILE A 154 2.37 1.83 8.34
N ARG A 155 1.67 2.20 7.27
CA ARG A 155 0.22 2.26 7.21
C ARG A 155 -0.30 1.32 6.12
N LEU A 156 -1.29 0.51 6.49
CA LEU A 156 -2.02 -0.40 5.59
C LEU A 156 -3.47 0.06 5.54
N THR A 157 -3.93 0.48 4.36
CA THR A 157 -5.26 1.06 4.16
C THR A 157 -6.22 0.03 3.58
N VAL A 158 -7.43 -0.04 4.12
CA VAL A 158 -8.55 -0.76 3.53
C VAL A 158 -9.66 0.22 3.14
N SER A 159 -10.20 0.05 1.93
CA SER A 159 -11.37 0.81 1.48
C SER A 159 -12.54 -0.12 1.17
N ALA A 160 -13.75 0.41 1.20
CA ALA A 160 -14.96 -0.28 0.77
C ALA A 160 -16.07 0.71 0.43
N ILE A 161 -17.14 0.23 -0.18
CA ILE A 161 -18.42 0.93 -0.26
C ILE A 161 -19.44 0.11 0.53
N VAL A 162 -19.91 0.65 1.66
CA VAL A 162 -20.93 0.00 2.49
C VAL A 162 -22.31 0.45 2.05
N LYS A 163 -23.21 -0.49 1.76
CA LYS A 163 -24.59 -0.25 1.33
C LYS A 163 -25.60 -0.60 2.41
#